data_AF-A0AAN8YQW7-F1
#
_entry.id   AF-A0AAN8YQW7-F1
#
_cell.length_a   1.000
_cell.length_b   1.000
_cell.length_c   1.000
_cell.angle_alpha   90.00
_cell.angle_beta   90.00
_cell.angle_gamma   90.00
#
_symmetry.space_group_name_H-M   'P 1'
#
loop_
_entity.id
_entity.type
_entity.pdbx_description
1 polymer ?
#
loop_
_entity_poly.entity_id
_entity_poly.type
_entity_poly.pdbx_seq_one_letter_code
_entity_poly.pdbx_strand_id
1 'polypeptide(L)'
;MEKLVLPLILLLIFSIFIVESSAIVPKFIESQCKHTRYPGLCVSSLATHLNPTSQDPQEIAQAALKVSIVKAVYTKNYLEIVSKELKQKKAKEYQAVKDCLDQMSDSVSQLTNSFKEFEHMKSAEYSEGDFVWCQSNVQTWLSTVLTDTYICMDGFYGYPMGGKMMAMIKARVLNVAQVTSNTLALFNGFAAWHRANSNGGFKNKP
;
A
#
# COMPACT_ATOMS: atom_id res chain seq x y z
N MET A 1 20.25 -37.52 42.66
CA MET A 1 20.38 -37.07 41.25
C MET A 1 19.06 -36.55 40.66
N GLU A 2 17.88 -36.97 41.15
CA GLU A 2 16.58 -36.53 40.62
C GLU A 2 16.24 -35.04 40.85
N LYS A 3 16.78 -34.38 41.89
CA LYS A 3 16.43 -32.99 42.22
C LYS A 3 16.94 -31.94 41.21
N LEU A 4 17.90 -32.31 40.35
CA LEU A 4 18.41 -31.42 39.29
C LEU A 4 17.70 -31.60 37.94
N VAL A 5 16.89 -32.64 37.78
CA VAL A 5 16.26 -32.95 36.49
C VAL A 5 15.09 -32.01 36.20
N LEU A 6 14.29 -31.70 37.21
CA LEU A 6 13.13 -30.81 37.11
C LEU A 6 13.48 -29.35 36.73
N PRO A 7 14.48 -28.69 37.35
CA PRO A 7 14.87 -27.33 36.93
C PRO A 7 15.53 -27.32 35.55
N LEU A 8 16.22 -28.40 35.15
CA LEU A 8 16.80 -28.52 33.80
C LEU A 8 15.70 -28.63 32.74
N ILE A 9 14.65 -29.40 33.01
CA ILE A 9 13.48 -29.52 32.13
C ILE A 9 12.74 -28.18 32.05
N LEU A 10 12.56 -27.47 33.17
CA LEU A 10 11.94 -26.14 33.18
C LEU A 10 12.75 -25.09 32.39
N LEU A 11 14.08 -25.12 32.48
CA LEU A 11 14.96 -24.26 31.66
C LEU A 11 14.88 -24.59 30.16
N LEU A 12 14.79 -25.88 29.81
CA LEU A 12 14.61 -26.32 28.42
C LEU A 12 13.24 -25.88 27.88
N ILE A 13 12.17 -25.98 28.67
CA ILE A 13 10.84 -25.52 28.28
C ILE A 13 10.82 -23.99 28.12
N PHE A 14 11.46 -23.24 29.03
CA PHE A 14 11.56 -21.78 28.93
C PHE A 14 12.35 -21.32 27.70
N SER A 15 13.34 -22.11 27.27
CA SER A 15 14.10 -21.86 26.03
C SER A 15 13.26 -22.11 24.76
N ILE A 16 12.28 -23.02 24.82
CA ILE A 16 11.38 -23.32 23.68
C ILE A 16 10.30 -22.23 23.52
N PHE A 17 9.94 -21.51 24.59
CA PHE A 17 8.93 -20.44 24.55
C PHE A 17 9.45 -19.07 24.05
N ILE A 18 10.76 -18.90 23.82
CA ILE A 18 11.34 -17.71 23.17
C ILE A 18 11.67 -18.01 21.70
N VAL A 19 10.80 -18.73 20.99
CA VAL A 19 10.73 -18.57 19.54
C VAL A 19 9.93 -17.29 19.31
N GLU A 20 10.64 -16.17 19.38
CA GLU A 20 10.16 -14.92 18.82
C GLU A 20 9.89 -15.20 17.34
N SER A 21 8.62 -15.27 16.96
CA SER A 21 8.20 -15.30 15.57
C SER A 21 8.54 -13.95 14.94
N SER A 22 9.82 -13.69 14.75
CA SER A 22 10.27 -12.80 13.69
C SER A 22 9.82 -13.47 12.41
N ALA A 23 8.66 -13.04 11.90
CA ALA A 23 8.36 -13.21 10.50
C ALA A 23 9.64 -12.76 9.77
N ILE A 24 10.29 -13.67 9.05
CA ILE A 24 11.50 -13.35 8.30
C ILE A 24 11.04 -12.35 7.25
N VAL A 25 11.10 -11.06 7.59
CA VAL A 25 10.90 -10.00 6.63
C VAL A 25 12.07 -10.13 5.67
N PRO A 26 11.81 -10.33 4.38
CA PRO A 26 12.87 -10.50 3.41
C PRO A 26 13.72 -9.24 3.38
N LYS A 27 15.04 -9.39 3.52
CA LYS A 27 16.02 -8.29 3.35
C LYS A 27 15.79 -7.49 2.07
N PHE A 28 15.23 -8.14 1.05
CA PHE A 28 14.85 -7.49 -0.20
C PHE A 28 13.70 -6.48 -0.03
N ILE A 29 12.64 -6.81 0.70
CA ILE A 29 11.54 -5.87 1.00
C ILE A 29 12.09 -4.67 1.76
N GLU A 30 12.93 -4.89 2.77
CA GLU A 30 13.55 -3.80 3.53
C GLU A 30 14.37 -2.88 2.61
N SER A 31 15.16 -3.45 1.71
CA SER A 31 15.96 -2.70 0.73
C SER A 31 15.09 -1.85 -0.20
N GLN A 32 13.99 -2.41 -0.73
CA GLN A 32 13.08 -1.66 -1.60
C GLN A 32 12.33 -0.56 -0.83
N CYS A 33 11.91 -0.84 0.39
CA CYS A 33 11.17 0.11 1.24
C CYS A 33 12.04 1.23 1.82
N LYS A 34 13.37 1.06 1.86
CA LYS A 34 14.31 2.00 2.52
C LYS A 34 14.18 3.45 2.05
N HIS A 35 13.93 3.66 0.76
CA HIS A 35 13.84 5.00 0.16
C HIS A 35 12.40 5.49 -0.02
N THR A 36 11.42 4.75 0.50
CA THR A 36 10.02 5.18 0.49
C THR A 36 9.77 6.22 1.59
N ARG A 37 8.70 7.01 1.45
CA ARG A 37 8.36 8.05 2.43
C ARG A 37 7.95 7.47 3.78
N TYR A 38 7.38 6.27 3.80
CA TYR A 38 6.94 5.58 5.02
C TYR A 38 7.52 4.16 5.09
N PRO A 39 8.82 3.99 5.39
CA PRO A 39 9.50 2.69 5.29
C PRO A 39 8.91 1.59 6.19
N GLY A 40 8.60 1.90 7.45
CA GLY A 40 8.01 0.91 8.36
C GLY A 40 6.62 0.44 7.91
N LEU A 41 5.80 1.35 7.37
CA LEU A 41 4.51 1.00 6.79
C LEU A 41 4.67 0.21 5.49
N CYS A 42 5.65 0.55 4.66
CA CYS A 42 5.98 -0.18 3.43
C CYS A 42 6.29 -1.65 3.75
N VAL A 43 7.24 -1.88 4.66
CA VAL A 43 7.68 -3.23 5.04
C VAL A 43 6.53 -4.04 5.62
N SER A 44 5.84 -3.49 6.62
CA SER A 44 4.73 -4.20 7.29
C SER A 44 3.55 -4.48 6.36
N SER A 45 3.27 -3.58 5.42
CA SER A 45 2.17 -3.77 4.46
C SER A 45 2.52 -4.77 3.36
N LEU A 46 3.79 -4.97 3.01
CA LEU A 46 4.20 -5.91 1.97
C LEU A 46 4.48 -7.32 2.49
N ALA A 47 4.91 -7.45 3.75
CA ALA A 47 5.27 -8.73 4.35
C ALA A 47 4.13 -9.78 4.30
N THR A 48 2.87 -9.35 4.26
CA THR A 48 1.69 -10.24 4.17
C THR A 48 1.28 -10.61 2.75
N HIS A 49 1.90 -10.00 1.72
CA HIS A 49 1.51 -10.15 0.32
C HIS A 49 2.59 -10.75 -0.58
N LEU A 50 3.82 -10.91 -0.07
CA LEU A 50 4.96 -11.39 -0.84
C LEU A 50 5.51 -12.69 -0.27
N ASN A 51 6.02 -13.53 -1.16
CA ASN A 51 6.84 -14.67 -0.76
C ASN A 51 8.12 -14.14 -0.08
N PRO A 52 8.52 -14.70 1.09
CA PRO A 52 9.72 -14.29 1.77
C PRO A 52 11.03 -14.36 0.95
N THR A 53 11.02 -15.08 -0.17
CA THR A 53 12.18 -15.18 -1.07
C THR A 53 12.07 -14.32 -2.33
N SER A 54 11.00 -13.52 -2.50
CA SER A 54 10.83 -12.68 -3.67
C SER A 54 11.97 -11.65 -3.78
N GLN A 55 12.59 -11.60 -4.96
CA GLN A 55 13.61 -10.62 -5.32
C GLN A 55 13.24 -9.86 -6.61
N ASP A 56 11.98 -9.91 -7.01
CA ASP A 56 11.51 -9.31 -8.25
C ASP A 56 10.90 -7.91 -7.97
N PRO A 57 11.51 -6.82 -8.48
CA PRO A 57 10.93 -5.48 -8.39
C PRO A 57 9.51 -5.38 -8.95
N GLN A 58 9.17 -6.21 -9.95
CA GLN A 58 7.84 -6.26 -10.54
C GLN A 58 6.82 -6.83 -9.55
N GLU A 59 7.13 -7.94 -8.88
CA GLU A 59 6.26 -8.52 -7.84
C GLU A 59 6.04 -7.52 -6.69
N ILE A 60 7.08 -6.79 -6.28
CA ILE A 60 6.97 -5.77 -5.22
C ILE A 60 6.06 -4.61 -5.63
N ALA A 61 6.22 -4.07 -6.84
CA ALA A 61 5.35 -3.02 -7.36
C ALA A 61 3.90 -3.51 -7.47
N GLN A 62 3.69 -4.73 -7.95
CA GLN A 62 2.37 -5.35 -8.04
C GLN A 62 1.71 -5.52 -6.65
N ALA A 63 2.46 -5.99 -5.65
CA ALA A 63 1.98 -6.15 -4.29
C ALA A 63 1.62 -4.80 -3.66
N ALA A 64 2.44 -3.76 -3.88
CA ALA A 64 2.16 -2.41 -3.39
C ALA A 64 0.86 -1.84 -3.98
N LEU A 65 0.63 -1.99 -5.28
CA LEU A 65 -0.64 -1.62 -5.92
C LEU A 65 -1.84 -2.34 -5.28
N LYS A 66 -1.74 -3.66 -5.07
CA LYS A 66 -2.80 -4.44 -4.40
C LYS A 66 -3.06 -3.95 -2.98
N VAL A 67 -2.01 -3.68 -2.20
CA VAL A 67 -2.14 -3.10 -0.84
C VAL A 67 -2.90 -1.78 -0.90
N SER A 68 -2.52 -0.86 -1.79
CA SER A 68 -3.22 0.43 -1.96
C SER A 68 -4.69 0.24 -2.31
N ILE A 69 -5.01 -0.64 -3.27
CA ILE A 69 -6.41 -0.95 -3.64
C ILE A 69 -7.19 -1.45 -2.43
N VAL A 70 -6.64 -2.42 -1.70
CA VAL A 70 -7.29 -3.00 -0.52
C VAL A 70 -7.57 -1.93 0.53
N LYS A 71 -6.59 -1.08 0.86
CA LYS A 71 -6.78 0.01 1.83
C LYS A 71 -7.83 1.02 1.38
N ALA A 72 -7.83 1.38 0.09
CA ALA A 72 -8.81 2.30 -0.47
C ALA A 72 -10.23 1.72 -0.42
N VAL A 73 -10.42 0.45 -0.81
CA VAL A 73 -11.72 -0.24 -0.75
C VAL A 73 -12.24 -0.33 0.69
N TYR A 74 -11.40 -0.72 1.65
CA TYR A 74 -11.82 -0.76 3.07
C TYR A 74 -12.21 0.62 3.60
N THR A 75 -11.50 1.67 3.17
CA THR A 75 -11.79 3.05 3.58
C THR A 75 -13.08 3.55 2.95
N LYS A 76 -13.30 3.30 1.66
CA LYS A 76 -14.56 3.58 0.95
C LYS A 76 -15.74 2.92 1.64
N ASN A 77 -15.69 1.61 1.89
CA ASN A 77 -16.79 0.88 2.54
C ASN A 77 -17.10 1.42 3.94
N TYR A 78 -16.07 1.80 4.70
CA TYR A 78 -16.26 2.45 6.00
C TYR A 78 -16.98 3.81 5.85
N LEU A 79 -16.58 4.62 4.87
CA LEU A 79 -17.23 5.90 4.59
C LEU A 79 -18.67 5.74 4.11
N GLU A 80 -19.00 4.70 3.35
CA GLU A 80 -20.39 4.38 2.96
C GLU A 80 -21.27 4.14 4.19
N ILE A 81 -20.79 3.34 5.14
CA ILE A 81 -21.50 3.07 6.41
C ILE A 81 -21.71 4.37 7.18
N VAL A 82 -20.64 5.13 7.40
CA VAL A 82 -20.69 6.38 8.18
C VAL A 82 -21.60 7.42 7.50
N SER A 83 -21.48 7.58 6.17
CA SER A 83 -22.32 8.49 5.40
C SER A 83 -23.81 8.15 5.55
N LYS A 84 -24.17 6.86 5.49
CA LYS A 84 -25.54 6.40 5.70
C LYS A 84 -26.05 6.72 7.11
N GLU A 85 -25.25 6.48 8.15
CA GLU A 85 -25.60 6.80 9.53
C GLU A 85 -25.81 8.31 9.75
N LEU A 86 -24.89 9.13 9.23
CA LEU A 86 -24.98 10.59 9.33
C LEU A 86 -26.21 11.14 8.59
N LYS A 87 -26.54 10.56 7.43
CA LYS A 87 -27.77 10.90 6.68
C LYS A 87 -29.01 10.64 7.50
N GLN A 88 -29.11 9.46 8.14
CA GLN A 88 -30.25 9.09 8.98
C GLN A 88 -30.40 10.02 10.18
N LYS A 89 -29.28 10.43 10.78
CA LYS A 89 -29.25 11.35 11.93
C LYS A 89 -29.39 12.82 11.55
N LYS A 90 -29.47 13.16 10.25
CA LYS A 90 -29.42 14.54 9.72
C LYS A 90 -28.24 15.33 10.30
N ALA A 91 -27.10 14.66 10.45
CA ALA A 91 -25.89 15.25 11.01
C ALA A 91 -25.29 16.29 10.06
N LYS A 92 -24.69 17.35 10.61
CA LYS A 92 -24.13 18.46 9.82
C LYS A 92 -22.94 18.00 8.98
N GLU A 93 -22.22 16.99 9.46
CA GLU A 93 -21.04 16.37 8.86
C GLU A 93 -21.37 15.52 7.62
N TYR A 94 -22.64 15.21 7.37
CA TYR A 94 -23.05 14.27 6.31
C TYR A 94 -22.47 14.65 4.95
N GLN A 95 -22.55 15.93 4.56
CA GLN A 95 -22.09 16.37 3.25
C GLN A 95 -20.57 16.18 3.11
N ALA A 96 -19.78 16.57 4.11
CA ALA A 96 -18.33 16.39 4.07
C ALA A 96 -17.90 14.92 4.03
N VAL A 97 -18.59 14.05 4.77
CA VAL A 97 -18.30 12.61 4.70
C VAL A 97 -18.71 12.02 3.35
N LYS A 98 -19.80 12.49 2.76
CA LYS A 98 -20.20 12.10 1.41
C LYS A 98 -19.18 12.56 0.37
N ASP A 99 -18.71 13.80 0.45
CA ASP A 99 -17.70 14.32 -0.48
C ASP A 99 -16.40 13.51 -0.36
N CYS A 100 -15.97 13.18 0.87
CA CYS A 100 -14.83 12.29 1.08
C CYS A 100 -15.07 10.87 0.51
N LEU A 101 -16.28 10.32 0.64
CA LEU A 101 -16.64 9.03 0.03
C LEU A 101 -16.50 9.07 -1.50
N ASP A 102 -16.90 10.17 -2.13
CA ASP A 102 -16.79 10.34 -3.58
C ASP A 102 -15.30 10.39 -3.99
N GLN A 103 -14.45 11.14 -3.25
CA GLN A 103 -13.00 11.15 -3.46
C GLN A 103 -12.38 9.74 -3.30
N MET A 104 -12.76 8.98 -2.27
CA MET A 104 -12.24 7.62 -2.07
C MET A 104 -12.76 6.63 -3.10
N SER A 105 -13.94 6.87 -3.69
CA SER A 105 -14.46 6.06 -4.78
C SER A 105 -13.68 6.31 -6.08
N ASP A 106 -13.30 7.56 -6.35
CA ASP A 106 -12.39 7.87 -7.46
C ASP A 106 -11.02 7.23 -7.22
N SER A 107 -10.44 7.38 -6.04
CA SER A 107 -9.16 6.74 -5.68
C SER A 107 -9.15 5.22 -5.90
N VAL A 108 -10.23 4.50 -5.59
CA VAL A 108 -10.35 3.06 -5.90
C VAL A 108 -10.29 2.82 -7.41
N SER A 109 -10.95 3.66 -8.20
CA SER A 109 -10.97 3.58 -9.67
C SER A 109 -9.59 3.86 -10.26
N GLN A 110 -8.92 4.92 -9.80
CA GLN A 110 -7.55 5.29 -10.20
C GLN A 110 -6.54 4.19 -9.89
N LEU A 111 -6.63 3.59 -8.70
CA LEU A 111 -5.76 2.46 -8.31
C LEU A 111 -6.05 1.20 -9.14
N THR A 112 -7.31 0.94 -9.46
CA THR A 112 -7.69 -0.20 -10.31
C THR A 112 -7.18 -0.01 -11.74
N ASN A 113 -7.27 1.22 -12.28
CA ASN A 113 -6.70 1.55 -13.59
C ASN A 113 -5.17 1.40 -13.58
N SER A 114 -4.51 1.91 -12.52
CA SER A 114 -3.07 1.75 -12.32
C SER A 114 -2.64 0.28 -12.33
N PHE A 115 -3.43 -0.59 -11.68
CA PHE A 115 -3.16 -2.02 -11.67
C PHE A 115 -3.32 -2.67 -13.06
N LYS A 116 -4.40 -2.34 -13.79
CA LYS A 116 -4.62 -2.88 -15.15
C LYS A 116 -3.50 -2.48 -16.10
N GLU A 117 -3.12 -1.21 -16.05
CA GLU A 117 -2.02 -0.67 -16.87
C GLU A 117 -0.69 -1.31 -16.50
N PHE A 118 -0.41 -1.49 -15.21
CA PHE A 118 0.74 -2.24 -14.74
C PHE A 118 0.75 -3.68 -15.29
N GLU A 119 -0.39 -4.38 -15.29
CA GLU A 119 -0.47 -5.73 -15.86
C GLU A 119 -0.23 -5.73 -17.38
N HIS A 120 -0.69 -4.70 -18.10
CA HIS A 120 -0.42 -4.54 -19.53
C HIS A 120 1.08 -4.38 -19.80
N MET A 121 1.81 -3.63 -18.96
CA MET A 121 3.27 -3.44 -19.08
C MET A 121 4.08 -4.74 -18.99
N LYS A 122 3.51 -5.79 -18.40
CA LYS A 122 4.18 -7.09 -18.24
C LYS A 122 4.02 -8.01 -19.46
N SER A 123 3.20 -7.63 -20.43
CA SER A 123 2.95 -8.45 -21.62
C SER A 123 4.19 -8.54 -22.50
N ALA A 124 4.48 -9.73 -23.04
CA ALA A 124 5.65 -10.00 -23.87
C ALA A 124 5.64 -9.28 -25.24
N GLU A 125 4.56 -8.60 -25.59
CA GLU A 125 4.35 -7.93 -26.88
C GLU A 125 4.56 -6.40 -26.83
N TYR A 126 5.09 -5.86 -25.73
CA TYR A 126 5.13 -4.42 -25.48
C TYR A 126 6.39 -3.71 -26.01
N SER A 127 6.23 -2.56 -26.69
CA SER A 127 7.35 -1.72 -27.10
C SER A 127 7.83 -0.79 -25.97
N GLU A 128 9.06 -0.27 -26.06
CA GLU A 128 9.59 0.71 -25.10
C GLU A 128 8.75 2.01 -25.09
N GLY A 129 8.18 2.40 -26.24
CA GLY A 129 7.28 3.56 -26.33
C GLY A 129 5.99 3.34 -25.54
N ASP A 130 5.42 2.14 -25.63
CA ASP A 130 4.21 1.79 -24.88
C ASP A 130 4.52 1.72 -23.37
N PHE A 131 5.68 1.19 -22.99
CA PHE A 131 6.10 1.15 -21.58
C PHE A 131 6.16 2.55 -20.96
N VAL A 132 6.76 3.52 -21.65
CA VAL A 132 6.85 4.91 -21.17
C VAL A 132 5.46 5.54 -21.00
N TRP A 133 4.55 5.25 -21.94
CA TRP A 133 3.19 5.75 -21.88
C TRP A 133 2.42 5.16 -20.69
N CYS A 134 2.45 3.84 -20.50
CA CYS A 134 1.85 3.17 -19.35
C CYS A 134 2.46 3.64 -18.02
N GLN A 135 3.77 3.83 -17.98
CA GLN A 135 4.45 4.37 -16.80
C GLN A 135 3.88 5.74 -16.40
N SER A 136 3.68 6.62 -17.38
CA SER A 136 3.11 7.95 -17.15
C SER A 136 1.66 7.88 -16.64
N ASN A 137 0.86 6.96 -17.16
CA ASN A 137 -0.52 6.76 -16.69
C ASN A 137 -0.56 6.30 -15.23
N VAL A 138 0.21 5.26 -14.89
CA VAL A 138 0.28 4.75 -13.51
C VAL A 138 0.75 5.86 -12.55
N GLN A 139 1.78 6.62 -12.92
CA GLN A 139 2.25 7.74 -12.10
C GLN A 139 1.18 8.83 -11.90
N THR A 140 0.45 9.14 -12.97
CA THR A 140 -0.62 10.14 -12.95
C THR A 140 -1.74 9.70 -12.01
N TRP A 141 -2.27 8.50 -12.19
CA TRP A 141 -3.36 8.00 -11.37
C TRP A 141 -2.98 7.80 -9.90
N LEU A 142 -1.76 7.32 -9.61
CA LEU A 142 -1.25 7.27 -8.24
C LEU A 142 -1.12 8.66 -7.61
N SER A 143 -0.74 9.68 -8.39
CA SER A 143 -0.67 11.07 -7.91
C SER A 143 -2.06 11.68 -7.70
N THR A 144 -3.04 11.32 -8.54
CA THR A 144 -4.46 11.67 -8.34
C THR A 144 -4.97 11.10 -7.02
N VAL A 145 -4.72 9.83 -6.72
CA VAL A 145 -5.12 9.21 -5.43
C VAL A 145 -4.57 9.99 -4.23
N LEU A 146 -3.32 10.46 -4.30
CA LEU A 146 -2.74 11.29 -3.23
C LEU A 146 -3.48 12.64 -3.10
N THR A 147 -3.87 13.23 -4.22
CA THR A 147 -4.65 14.47 -4.27
C THR A 147 -6.05 14.27 -3.68
N ASP A 148 -6.76 13.21 -4.08
CA ASP A 148 -8.09 12.84 -3.55
C ASP A 148 -8.06 12.63 -2.03
N THR A 149 -7.02 11.96 -1.52
CA THR A 149 -6.87 11.75 -0.07
C THR A 149 -6.67 13.07 0.66
N TYR A 150 -5.93 14.01 0.07
CA TYR A 150 -5.76 15.35 0.62
C TYR A 150 -7.08 16.13 0.60
N ILE A 151 -7.79 16.15 -0.53
CA ILE A 151 -9.09 16.82 -0.68
C ILE A 151 -10.11 16.26 0.32
N CYS A 152 -10.20 14.94 0.49
CA CYS A 152 -11.08 14.33 1.50
C CYS A 152 -10.73 14.86 2.91
N MET A 153 -9.46 14.87 3.30
CA MET A 153 -9.07 15.33 4.64
C MET A 153 -9.30 16.83 4.84
N ASP A 154 -9.08 17.62 3.80
CA ASP A 154 -9.29 19.08 3.77
C ASP A 154 -10.78 19.45 3.90
N GLY A 155 -11.68 18.65 3.32
CA GLY A 155 -13.13 18.80 3.47
C GLY A 155 -13.65 18.80 4.92
N PHE A 156 -12.82 18.44 5.90
CA PHE A 156 -13.18 18.42 7.32
C PHE A 156 -12.76 19.66 8.13
N TYR A 157 -12.07 20.66 7.56
CA TYR A 157 -11.54 21.81 8.31
C TYR A 157 -12.60 22.65 9.06
N GLY A 158 -13.87 22.61 8.64
CA GLY A 158 -14.99 23.34 9.27
C GLY A 158 -15.79 22.57 10.34
N TYR A 159 -15.46 21.31 10.62
CA TYR A 159 -16.22 20.47 11.56
C TYR A 159 -15.46 20.29 12.87
N PRO A 160 -16.15 20.27 14.03
CA PRO A 160 -15.49 20.07 15.32
C PRO A 160 -14.69 18.76 15.28
N MET A 161 -13.36 18.89 15.27
CA MET A 161 -12.42 17.79 15.06
C MET A 161 -12.37 16.76 16.21
N GLY A 162 -13.27 16.86 17.20
CA GLY A 162 -13.22 16.12 18.46
C GLY A 162 -13.93 14.77 18.47
N GLY A 163 -14.65 14.41 17.40
CA GLY A 163 -15.40 13.14 17.36
C GLY A 163 -14.49 11.94 17.04
N LYS A 164 -14.62 10.85 17.81
CA LYS A 164 -13.98 9.54 17.53
C LYS A 164 -14.17 9.11 16.07
N MET A 165 -15.35 9.35 15.51
CA MET A 165 -15.68 9.05 14.11
C MET A 165 -14.78 9.80 13.12
N MET A 166 -14.58 11.11 13.31
CA MET A 166 -13.74 11.94 12.42
C MET A 166 -12.27 11.57 12.53
N ALA A 167 -11.78 11.28 13.74
CA ALA A 167 -10.42 10.77 13.93
C ALA A 167 -10.21 9.45 13.17
N MET A 168 -11.19 8.54 13.22
CA MET A 168 -11.13 7.27 12.49
C MET A 168 -11.18 7.45 10.97
N ILE A 169 -11.98 8.39 10.45
CA ILE A 169 -11.99 8.72 9.02
C ILE A 169 -10.60 9.22 8.58
N LYS A 170 -10.06 10.23 9.28
CA LYS A 170 -8.74 10.81 8.96
C LYS A 170 -7.64 9.76 9.00
N ALA A 171 -7.62 8.90 10.02
CA ALA A 171 -6.63 7.84 10.15
C ALA A 171 -6.68 6.85 8.97
N ARG A 172 -7.88 6.46 8.52
CA ARG A 172 -8.06 5.56 7.38
C ARG A 172 -7.63 6.19 6.07
N VAL A 173 -8.05 7.43 5.80
CA VAL A 173 -7.69 8.17 4.58
C VAL A 173 -6.19 8.46 4.54
N LEU A 174 -5.60 8.85 5.67
CA LEU A 174 -4.15 9.01 5.79
C LEU A 174 -3.43 7.68 5.51
N ASN A 175 -3.95 6.55 5.98
CA ASN A 175 -3.35 5.25 5.67
C ASN A 175 -3.35 4.97 4.16
N VAL A 176 -4.44 5.28 3.44
CA VAL A 176 -4.51 5.21 1.97
C VAL A 176 -3.43 6.08 1.33
N ALA A 177 -3.32 7.35 1.76
CA ALA A 177 -2.30 8.27 1.25
C ALA A 177 -0.87 7.74 1.46
N GLN A 178 -0.59 7.20 2.64
CA GLN A 178 0.73 6.69 2.99
C GLN A 178 1.11 5.45 2.19
N VAL A 179 0.19 4.46 2.07
CA VAL A 179 0.48 3.26 1.27
C VAL A 179 0.62 3.62 -0.21
N THR A 180 -0.20 4.51 -0.75
CA THR A 180 -0.09 4.97 -2.15
C THR A 180 1.21 5.73 -2.40
N SER A 181 1.67 6.55 -1.44
CA SER A 181 2.97 7.23 -1.56
C SER A 181 4.12 6.23 -1.63
N ASN A 182 4.07 5.14 -0.85
CA ASN A 182 5.05 4.05 -0.95
C ASN A 182 4.92 3.30 -2.28
N THR A 183 3.69 3.00 -2.73
CA THR A 183 3.42 2.36 -4.02
C THR A 183 4.00 3.14 -5.20
N LEU A 184 3.85 4.46 -5.21
CA LEU A 184 4.45 5.32 -6.23
C LEU A 184 5.99 5.22 -6.25
N ALA A 185 6.63 5.21 -5.08
CA ALA A 185 8.07 5.06 -4.98
C ALA A 185 8.55 3.68 -5.47
N LEU A 186 7.87 2.60 -5.07
CA LEU A 186 8.19 1.23 -5.49
C LEU A 186 7.97 1.02 -6.99
N PHE A 187 6.87 1.56 -7.53
CA PHE A 187 6.60 1.54 -8.97
C PHE A 187 7.68 2.27 -9.77
N ASN A 188 8.11 3.45 -9.30
CA ASN A 188 9.21 4.18 -9.93
C ASN A 188 10.53 3.39 -9.89
N GLY A 189 10.78 2.67 -8.79
CA GLY A 189 11.92 1.76 -8.67
C GLY A 189 11.86 0.62 -9.69
N PHE A 190 10.71 -0.03 -9.84
CA PHE A 190 10.47 -1.02 -10.89
C PHE A 190 10.71 -0.45 -12.29
N ALA A 191 10.17 0.74 -12.57
CA ALA A 191 10.31 1.35 -13.90
C ALA A 191 11.77 1.72 -14.23
N ALA A 192 12.54 2.17 -13.23
CA ALA A 192 13.96 2.42 -13.39
C ALA A 192 14.74 1.12 -13.63
N TRP A 193 14.41 0.05 -12.91
CA TRP A 193 14.99 -1.29 -13.11
C TRP A 193 14.69 -1.82 -14.52
N HIS A 194 13.43 -1.73 -14.98
CA HIS A 194 13.03 -2.16 -16.31
C HIS A 194 13.87 -1.48 -17.39
N ARG A 195 14.01 -0.14 -17.35
CA ARG A 195 14.83 0.62 -18.30
C ARG A 195 16.31 0.25 -18.29
N ALA A 196 16.87 -0.09 -17.12
CA ALA A 196 18.27 -0.52 -17.02
C ALA A 196 18.49 -1.90 -17.67
N ASN A 197 17.50 -2.79 -17.54
CA ASN A 197 17.58 -4.16 -18.03
C ASN A 197 17.10 -4.33 -19.49
N SER A 198 16.19 -3.49 -19.99
CA SER A 198 15.74 -3.49 -21.39
C SER A 198 16.82 -2.98 -22.36
N ASN A 199 17.56 -1.95 -21.96
CA ASN A 199 18.66 -1.38 -22.76
C ASN A 199 19.93 -2.25 -22.80
N GLY A 200 20.08 -3.20 -21.86
CA GLY A 200 21.19 -4.17 -21.84
C GLY A 200 21.09 -5.23 -22.94
N GLY A 201 19.88 -5.51 -23.46
CA GLY A 201 19.65 -6.50 -24.52
C GLY A 201 20.09 -6.07 -25.92
N PHE A 202 20.23 -4.76 -26.18
CA PHE A 202 20.69 -4.24 -27.47
C PHE A 202 22.22 -4.26 -27.64
N LYS A 203 23.00 -4.48 -26.57
CA LYS A 203 24.47 -4.50 -26.63
C LYS A 203 25.06 -5.87 -27.00
N ASN A 204 24.24 -6.92 -27.13
CA ASN A 204 24.68 -8.28 -27.46
C ASN A 204 23.88 -8.89 -28.62
N LYS A 205 23.87 -8.23 -29.78
CA LYS A 205 23.50 -8.89 -31.04
C LYS A 205 24.75 -8.92 -31.94
N PRO A 206 25.24 -10.11 -32.35
CA PRO A 206 26.40 -10.22 -33.22
C PRO A 206 26.17 -9.56 -34.59
#